data_AF-A0A814T9A0-F1
#
_entry.id   AF-A0A814T9A0-F1
#
_cell.length_a   1.000
_cell.length_b   1.000
_cell.length_c   1.000
_cell.angle_alpha   90.00
_cell.angle_beta   90.00
_cell.angle_gamma   90.00
#
_symmetry.space_group_name_H-M   'P 1'
#
loop_
_entity.id
_entity.type
_entity.pdbx_description
1 polymer ?
#
loop_
_entity_poly.entity_id
_entity_poly.type
_entity_poly.pdbx_seq_one_letter_code
_entity_poly.pdbx_strand_id
1 'polypeptide(L)'
;MKGSNDFGGVLIAIHKSTNAQRIKSFDDIENLIVLEVGEGSSWFQLVTCYSPPLEEIPFDILDQILARNKRTILTGDLNAKHRSWSKSAENPKGLKLFKWIISDKSHGALKVISKFIPTSTGSTATIDLVMAPIFLSNNDFSVLPSIGSDHHPYHQAHPMETSRNLSHLYGIILAISCFNNVSLIGLFHSL
;
A
#
# COMPACT_ATOMS: atom_id res chain seq x y z
N MET A 1 0.84 -17.11 19.66
CA MET A 1 0.57 -17.90 18.45
C MET A 1 1.34 -17.26 17.32
N LYS A 2 2.15 -18.03 16.59
CA LYS A 2 2.71 -17.61 15.29
C LYS A 2 1.60 -17.79 14.26
N GLY A 3 1.33 -16.77 13.44
CA GLY A 3 0.45 -16.92 12.28
C GLY A 3 1.10 -17.91 11.32
N SER A 4 0.32 -18.85 10.77
CA SER A 4 0.79 -19.67 9.66
C SER A 4 0.42 -18.96 8.36
N ASN A 5 1.36 -18.87 7.42
CA ASN A 5 1.15 -18.29 6.08
C ASN A 5 0.23 -19.19 5.20
N ASP A 6 -0.63 -20.00 5.81
CA ASP A 6 -1.46 -21.00 5.13
C ASP A 6 -2.64 -20.37 4.36
N PHE A 7 -2.87 -19.06 4.55
CA PHE A 7 -4.01 -18.34 3.98
C PHE A 7 -3.66 -16.95 3.44
N GLY A 8 -2.42 -16.67 3.03
CA GLY A 8 -2.10 -15.39 2.36
C GLY A 8 -0.65 -14.91 2.50
N GLY A 9 -0.34 -13.78 1.85
CA GLY A 9 1.01 -13.21 1.87
C GLY A 9 1.10 -11.86 1.14
N VAL A 10 2.32 -11.34 0.99
CA VAL A 10 2.56 -10.09 0.25
C VAL A 10 3.61 -10.29 -0.84
N LEU A 11 3.42 -9.63 -1.98
CA LEU A 11 4.39 -9.62 -3.07
C LEU A 11 4.48 -8.24 -3.70
N ILE A 12 5.70 -7.82 -4.04
CA ILE A 12 5.92 -6.65 -4.89
C ILE A 12 6.66 -7.08 -6.16
N ALA A 13 6.03 -6.87 -7.31
CA ALA A 13 6.59 -7.05 -8.63
C ALA A 13 7.10 -5.70 -9.16
N ILE A 14 8.38 -5.65 -9.49
CA ILE A 14 9.07 -4.44 -9.96
C ILE A 14 9.49 -4.65 -11.40
N HIS A 15 9.13 -3.73 -12.30
CA HIS A 15 9.63 -3.76 -13.67
C HIS A 15 11.16 -3.61 -13.69
N LYS A 16 11.84 -4.39 -14.53
CA LYS A 16 13.32 -4.50 -14.57
C LYS A 16 14.08 -3.18 -14.75
N SER A 17 13.46 -2.16 -15.34
CA SER A 17 14.08 -0.83 -15.51
C SER A 17 13.94 0.06 -14.29
N THR A 18 13.14 -0.34 -13.31
CA THR A 18 12.90 0.42 -12.09
C THR A 18 13.99 0.11 -11.09
N ASN A 19 14.70 1.14 -10.65
CA ASN A 19 15.68 0.98 -9.59
C ASN A 19 14.95 0.84 -8.24
N ALA A 20 15.17 -0.28 -7.57
CA ALA A 20 14.52 -0.61 -6.31
C ALA A 20 15.45 -1.44 -5.42
N GLN A 21 15.38 -1.22 -4.11
CA GLN A 21 16.15 -1.93 -3.11
C GLN A 21 15.24 -2.40 -1.97
N ARG A 22 15.37 -3.67 -1.57
CA ARG A 22 14.69 -4.20 -0.38
C ARG A 22 15.37 -3.74 0.91
N ILE A 23 14.57 -3.30 1.88
CA ILE A 23 15.05 -2.85 3.19
C ILE A 23 15.08 -4.03 4.16
N LYS A 24 16.24 -4.69 4.23
CA LYS A 24 16.45 -5.96 4.95
C LYS A 24 16.15 -5.92 6.44
N SER A 25 16.17 -4.75 7.09
CA SER A 25 15.87 -4.62 8.52
C SER A 25 14.43 -5.01 8.88
N PHE A 26 13.55 -5.17 7.89
CA PHE A 26 12.15 -5.56 8.08
C PHE A 26 11.82 -6.94 7.49
N ASP A 27 12.83 -7.70 7.04
CA ASP A 27 12.61 -8.99 6.34
C ASP A 27 12.04 -10.09 7.25
N ASP A 28 12.26 -9.98 8.56
CA ASP A 28 11.77 -10.92 9.57
C ASP A 28 10.33 -10.62 10.03
N ILE A 29 9.73 -9.53 9.52
CA ILE A 29 8.35 -9.17 9.83
C ILE A 29 7.43 -9.91 8.85
N GLU A 30 6.64 -10.84 9.38
CA GLU A 30 5.65 -11.58 8.60
C GLU A 30 4.68 -10.61 7.89
N ASN A 31 4.29 -10.97 6.67
CA ASN A 31 3.30 -10.23 5.88
C ASN A 31 3.66 -8.75 5.57
N LEU A 32 4.95 -8.40 5.61
CA LEU A 32 5.44 -7.06 5.33
C LEU A 32 6.59 -7.07 4.32
N ILE A 33 6.55 -6.21 3.31
CA ILE A 33 7.71 -5.92 2.45
C ILE A 33 7.89 -4.41 2.37
N VAL A 34 9.15 -3.98 2.55
CA VAL A 34 9.57 -2.59 2.43
C VAL A 34 10.61 -2.48 1.32
N LEU A 35 10.33 -1.64 0.32
CA LEU A 35 11.26 -1.29 -0.74
C LEU A 35 11.55 0.22 -0.69
N GLU A 36 12.77 0.59 -1.04
CA GLU A 36 13.09 1.91 -1.56
C GLU A 36 13.06 1.84 -3.08
N VAL A 37 12.43 2.83 -3.72
CA VAL A 37 12.29 2.90 -5.17
C VAL A 37 12.64 4.31 -5.64
N GLY A 38 13.48 4.41 -6.68
CA GLY A 38 13.82 5.69 -7.31
C GLY A 38 15.24 5.80 -7.82
N GLU A 39 15.61 7.02 -8.20
CA GLU A 39 16.92 7.34 -8.77
C GLU A 39 17.40 8.70 -8.25
N GLY A 40 18.71 8.85 -8.07
CA GLY A 40 19.33 10.09 -7.61
C GLY A 40 18.80 10.52 -6.24
N SER A 41 18.23 11.73 -6.15
CA SER A 41 17.64 12.29 -4.93
C SER A 41 16.13 11.99 -4.78
N SER A 42 15.51 11.29 -5.74
CA SER A 42 14.06 11.12 -5.84
C SER A 42 13.58 9.76 -5.33
N TRP A 43 14.11 9.30 -4.18
CA TRP A 43 13.70 8.03 -3.59
C TRP A 43 12.42 8.15 -2.76
N PHE A 44 11.54 7.16 -2.89
CA PHE A 44 10.38 6.96 -2.04
C PHE A 44 10.38 5.54 -1.47
N GLN A 45 9.70 5.34 -0.35
CA GLN A 45 9.50 4.02 0.22
C GLN A 45 8.15 3.46 -0.20
N LEU A 46 8.14 2.22 -0.67
CA LEU A 46 6.94 1.46 -0.97
C LEU A 46 6.81 0.32 0.04
N VAL A 47 5.69 0.28 0.73
CA VAL A 47 5.42 -0.66 1.81
C VAL A 47 4.15 -1.41 1.49
N THR A 48 4.21 -2.75 1.50
CA THR A 48 3.04 -3.61 1.47
C THR A 48 2.90 -4.35 2.78
N CYS A 49 1.69 -4.38 3.33
CA CYS A 49 1.37 -5.08 4.56
C CYS A 49 0.06 -5.83 4.40
N TYR A 50 0.06 -7.13 4.70
CA TYR A 50 -1.17 -7.89 4.86
C TYR A 50 -1.47 -8.06 6.35
N SER A 51 -2.69 -7.71 6.77
CA SER A 51 -3.16 -7.91 8.14
C SER A 51 -4.47 -8.71 8.13
N PRO A 52 -4.42 -10.03 8.33
CA PRO A 52 -5.59 -10.90 8.39
C PRO A 52 -6.65 -10.42 9.39
N PRO A 53 -7.95 -10.74 9.23
CA PRO A 53 -9.02 -10.18 10.06
C PRO A 53 -8.81 -10.23 11.58
N LEU A 54 -8.15 -11.28 12.08
CA LEU A 54 -7.93 -11.53 13.51
C LEU A 54 -6.57 -11.06 14.03
N GLU A 55 -5.67 -10.64 13.14
CA GLU A 55 -4.34 -10.15 13.50
C GLU A 55 -4.31 -8.64 13.65
N GLU A 56 -3.40 -8.13 14.48
CA GLU A 56 -3.22 -6.69 14.66
C GLU A 56 -2.35 -6.10 13.54
N ILE A 57 -2.52 -4.79 13.28
CA ILE A 57 -1.63 -4.06 12.38
C ILE A 57 -0.37 -3.69 13.18
N PRO A 58 0.85 -3.90 12.66
CA PRO A 58 2.09 -3.67 13.40
C PRO A 58 2.46 -2.18 13.46
N PHE A 59 1.65 -1.37 14.14
CA PHE A 59 1.78 0.11 14.16
C PHE A 59 3.17 0.59 14.57
N ASP A 60 3.80 -0.01 15.58
CA ASP A 60 5.15 0.37 16.02
C ASP A 60 6.22 0.15 14.94
N ILE A 61 6.04 -0.86 14.08
CA ILE A 61 6.92 -1.12 12.95
C ILE A 61 6.63 -0.11 11.83
N LEU A 62 5.35 0.20 11.58
CA LEU A 62 4.97 1.22 10.60
C LEU A 62 5.52 2.60 10.99
N ASP A 63 5.50 2.96 12.27
CA ASP A 63 6.10 4.21 12.76
C ASP A 63 7.60 4.28 12.49
N GLN A 64 8.33 3.17 12.72
CA GLN A 64 9.76 3.08 12.40
C GLN A 64 10.02 3.25 10.88
N ILE A 65 9.15 2.69 10.04
CA ILE A 65 9.23 2.81 8.58
C ILE A 65 8.99 4.26 8.15
N LEU A 66 7.95 4.90 8.69
CA LEU A 66 7.61 6.30 8.38
C LEU A 66 8.67 7.29 8.87
N ALA A 67 9.32 7.00 10.00
CA ALA A 67 10.44 7.79 10.51
C ALA A 67 11.67 7.75 9.60
N ARG A 68 11.87 6.67 8.84
CA ARG A 68 13.01 6.52 7.90
C ARG A 68 12.84 7.36 6.64
N ASN A 69 11.65 7.39 6.05
CA ASN A 69 11.38 8.17 4.85
C ASN A 69 9.96 8.75 4.86
N LYS A 70 9.86 10.07 4.87
CA LYS A 70 8.57 10.78 4.83
C LYS A 70 7.85 10.67 3.49
N ARG A 71 8.52 10.19 2.44
CA ARG A 71 7.94 9.82 1.13
C ARG A 71 7.58 8.32 1.13
N THR A 72 6.82 7.87 2.12
CA THR A 72 6.40 6.46 2.22
C THR A 72 4.97 6.30 1.71
N ILE A 73 4.78 5.43 0.72
CA ILE A 73 3.48 4.92 0.29
C ILE A 73 3.28 3.57 0.99
N LEU A 74 2.21 3.47 1.78
CA LEU A 74 1.80 2.24 2.45
C LEU A 74 0.57 1.68 1.77
N THR A 75 0.56 0.38 1.57
CA THR A 75 -0.59 -0.28 0.98
C THR A 75 -0.73 -1.74 1.39
N GLY A 76 -1.86 -2.37 1.09
CA GLY A 76 -2.14 -3.78 1.36
C GLY A 76 -3.56 -4.03 1.82
N ASP A 77 -3.94 -5.31 1.96
CA ASP A 77 -5.19 -5.70 2.62
C ASP A 77 -5.00 -5.65 4.15
N LEU A 78 -5.61 -4.65 4.77
CA LEU A 78 -5.52 -4.44 6.21
C LEU A 78 -6.74 -5.00 6.96
N ASN A 79 -7.76 -5.52 6.26
CA ASN A 79 -9.03 -5.95 6.86
C ASN A 79 -9.66 -4.90 7.80
N ALA A 80 -9.39 -3.62 7.54
CA ALA A 80 -9.73 -2.49 8.41
C ALA A 80 -10.87 -1.66 7.81
N LYS A 81 -12.01 -1.60 8.49
CA LYS A 81 -13.22 -0.92 8.03
C LYS A 81 -13.50 0.31 8.88
N HIS A 82 -13.55 1.48 8.25
CA HIS A 82 -13.93 2.73 8.90
C HIS A 82 -14.70 3.62 7.92
N ARG A 83 -15.65 4.42 8.42
CA ARG A 83 -16.53 5.27 7.59
C ARG A 83 -15.79 6.33 6.78
N SER A 84 -14.54 6.64 7.13
CA SER A 84 -13.73 7.61 6.39
C SER A 84 -13.14 7.09 5.08
N TRP A 85 -13.20 5.77 4.83
CA TRP A 85 -12.71 5.14 3.60
C TRP A 85 -13.55 3.96 3.11
N SER A 86 -14.49 3.43 3.90
CA SER A 86 -15.38 2.35 3.48
C SER A 86 -16.85 2.73 3.67
N LYS A 87 -17.72 2.21 2.80
CA LYS A 87 -19.19 2.32 2.94
C LYS A 87 -19.79 1.24 3.85
N SER A 88 -18.98 0.28 4.29
CA SER A 88 -19.41 -0.82 5.16
C SER A 88 -19.34 -0.45 6.65
N ALA A 89 -19.96 -1.26 7.51
CA ALA A 89 -19.90 -1.07 8.95
C ALA A 89 -18.45 -1.08 9.46
N GLU A 90 -18.15 -0.17 10.39
CA GLU A 90 -16.82 -0.04 10.99
C GLU A 90 -16.48 -1.28 11.83
N ASN A 91 -15.19 -1.59 11.93
CA ASN A 91 -14.69 -2.62 12.84
C ASN A 91 -13.62 -2.06 13.80
N PRO A 92 -13.33 -2.75 14.92
CA PRO A 92 -12.35 -2.28 15.89
C PRO A 92 -10.98 -1.99 15.28
N LYS A 93 -10.55 -2.82 14.32
CA LYS A 93 -9.28 -2.64 13.59
C LYS A 93 -9.26 -1.33 12.79
N GLY A 94 -10.34 -1.00 12.07
CA GLY A 94 -10.48 0.26 11.36
C GLY A 94 -10.49 1.47 12.27
N LEU A 95 -11.09 1.37 13.46
CA LEU A 95 -11.05 2.45 14.44
C LEU A 95 -9.63 2.69 14.99
N LYS A 96 -8.86 1.61 15.25
CA LYS A 96 -7.45 1.71 15.64
C LYS A 96 -6.60 2.34 14.53
N LEU A 97 -6.75 1.87 13.31
CA LEU A 97 -6.05 2.42 12.15
C LEU A 97 -6.38 3.91 11.93
N PHE A 98 -7.65 4.29 12.04
CA PHE A 98 -8.06 5.68 11.92
C PHE A 98 -7.41 6.55 12.99
N LYS A 99 -7.40 6.10 14.26
CA LYS A 99 -6.72 6.81 15.35
C LYS A 99 -5.23 6.99 15.07
N TRP A 100 -4.54 5.93 14.62
CA TRP A 100 -3.12 5.98 14.26
C TRP A 100 -2.85 7.01 13.15
N ILE A 101 -3.66 7.00 12.08
CA ILE A 101 -3.53 7.97 10.96
C ILE A 101 -3.68 9.42 11.44
N ILE A 102 -4.65 9.71 12.32
CA ILE A 102 -4.92 11.09 12.77
C ILE A 102 -3.99 11.55 13.91
N SER A 103 -3.39 10.62 14.67
CA SER A 103 -2.47 10.94 15.75
C SER A 103 -1.07 11.30 15.24
N ASP A 104 -0.65 10.75 14.10
CA ASP A 104 0.69 10.97 13.58
C ASP A 104 0.81 12.26 12.77
N LYS A 105 1.19 13.34 13.47
CA LYS A 105 1.59 14.62 12.85
C LYS A 105 3.10 14.68 12.56
N SER A 106 3.90 13.78 13.12
CA SER A 106 5.37 13.80 13.08
C SER A 106 5.94 13.32 11.75
N HIS A 107 5.32 12.34 11.10
CA HIS A 107 5.90 11.69 9.91
C HIS A 107 5.30 12.15 8.58
N GLY A 108 4.52 13.24 8.59
CA GLY A 108 3.85 13.77 7.41
C GLY A 108 2.53 13.06 7.20
N ALA A 109 1.45 13.70 7.68
CA ALA A 109 0.10 13.15 7.75
C ALA A 109 -0.22 12.24 6.55
N LEU A 110 -0.39 10.93 6.83
CA LEU A 110 -0.85 9.97 5.84
C LEU A 110 -2.33 10.20 5.55
N LYS A 111 -2.73 9.93 4.31
CA LYS A 111 -4.13 9.98 3.90
C LYS A 111 -4.45 8.71 3.13
N VAL A 112 -5.58 8.09 3.45
CA VAL A 112 -6.15 7.01 2.63
C VAL A 112 -6.61 7.60 1.29
N ILE A 113 -6.07 7.09 0.19
CA ILE A 113 -6.34 7.53 -1.19
C ILE A 113 -7.40 6.64 -1.84
N SER A 114 -7.38 5.32 -1.58
CA SER A 114 -8.29 4.33 -2.17
C SER A 114 -9.72 4.34 -1.57
N LYS A 115 -10.27 5.51 -1.20
CA LYS A 115 -11.52 5.61 -0.43
C LYS A 115 -12.76 5.23 -1.22
N PHE A 116 -13.66 4.49 -0.56
CA PHE A 116 -15.02 4.16 -1.01
C PHE A 116 -15.10 3.31 -2.26
N ILE A 117 -14.00 2.61 -2.52
CA ILE A 117 -13.81 1.75 -3.65
C ILE A 117 -13.98 0.32 -3.15
N PRO A 118 -14.99 -0.42 -3.62
CA PRO A 118 -15.13 -1.84 -3.31
C PRO A 118 -13.96 -2.59 -3.93
N THR A 119 -13.14 -3.19 -3.07
CA THR A 119 -11.97 -3.94 -3.53
C THR A 119 -12.24 -5.44 -3.53
N SER A 120 -13.49 -5.88 -3.30
CA SER A 120 -13.91 -7.26 -3.48
C SER A 120 -15.27 -7.41 -4.19
N THR A 121 -15.48 -8.54 -4.87
CA THR A 121 -16.68 -8.87 -5.66
C THR A 121 -17.92 -9.17 -4.82
N GLY A 122 -17.75 -9.54 -3.54
CA GLY A 122 -18.83 -9.87 -2.61
C GLY A 122 -19.08 -8.84 -1.51
N SER A 123 -18.34 -7.72 -1.50
CA SER A 123 -18.45 -6.73 -0.42
C SER A 123 -18.31 -5.30 -0.93
N THR A 124 -19.08 -4.39 -0.35
CA THR A 124 -18.89 -2.94 -0.49
C THR A 124 -17.78 -2.41 0.44
N ALA A 125 -17.11 -3.30 1.17
CA ALA A 125 -16.00 -2.95 2.02
C ALA A 125 -14.78 -2.50 1.20
N THR A 126 -14.06 -1.54 1.76
CA THR A 126 -12.79 -1.04 1.23
C THR A 126 -11.75 -1.41 2.29
N ILE A 127 -11.05 -2.52 2.04
CA ILE A 127 -10.09 -3.11 2.98
C ILE A 127 -8.67 -3.15 2.42
N ASP A 128 -8.55 -3.16 1.09
CA ASP A 128 -7.30 -2.90 0.38
C ASP A 128 -7.07 -1.38 0.36
N LEU A 129 -6.14 -0.93 1.20
CA LEU A 129 -5.89 0.48 1.40
C LEU A 129 -4.63 0.91 0.67
N VAL A 130 -4.66 2.11 0.09
CA VAL A 130 -3.46 2.87 -0.21
C VAL A 130 -3.46 4.12 0.64
N MET A 131 -2.36 4.33 1.34
CA MET A 131 -2.08 5.49 2.15
C MET A 131 -0.80 6.14 1.65
N ALA A 132 -0.85 7.44 1.40
CA ALA A 132 0.35 8.20 1.06
C ALA A 132 0.35 9.54 1.80
N PRO A 133 1.52 10.22 1.87
CA PRO A 133 1.63 11.55 2.42
C PRO A 133 0.77 12.52 1.61
N ILE A 134 0.19 13.53 2.28
CA ILE A 134 -0.71 14.50 1.63
C ILE A 134 -0.10 15.11 0.35
N PHE A 135 1.20 15.39 0.34
CA PHE A 135 1.87 15.99 -0.83
C PHE A 135 2.02 15.02 -2.02
N LEU A 136 1.85 13.71 -1.83
CA LEU A 136 1.80 12.70 -2.89
C LEU A 136 0.36 12.26 -3.24
N SER A 137 -0.65 12.83 -2.56
CA SER A 137 -2.04 12.33 -2.61
C SER A 137 -2.90 12.86 -3.76
N ASN A 138 -2.35 13.69 -4.65
CA ASN A 138 -3.07 14.32 -5.77
C ASN A 138 -3.06 13.52 -7.08
N ASN A 139 -2.82 12.21 -7.03
CA ASN A 139 -2.69 11.39 -8.24
C ASN A 139 -3.94 10.56 -8.54
N ASP A 140 -4.11 10.23 -9.83
CA ASP A 140 -5.22 9.42 -10.34
C ASP A 140 -5.17 7.99 -9.79
N PHE A 141 -6.21 7.63 -9.04
CA PHE A 141 -6.46 6.26 -8.55
C PHE A 141 -7.63 5.65 -9.33
N SER A 142 -7.48 4.44 -9.85
CA SER A 142 -8.55 3.71 -10.53
C SER A 142 -8.54 2.22 -10.20
N VAL A 143 -9.70 1.56 -10.24
CA VAL A 143 -9.80 0.10 -10.09
C VAL A 143 -9.80 -0.56 -11.46
N LEU A 144 -9.07 -1.67 -11.56
CA LEU A 144 -9.00 -2.51 -12.74
C LEU A 144 -9.99 -3.69 -12.62
N PRO A 145 -10.44 -4.25 -13.75
CA PRO A 145 -11.27 -5.46 -13.73
C PRO A 145 -10.59 -6.61 -12.96
N SER A 146 -11.38 -7.41 -12.24
CA SER A 146 -10.87 -8.61 -11.58
C SER A 146 -10.31 -9.60 -12.60
N ILE A 147 -9.19 -10.23 -12.28
CA ILE A 147 -8.55 -11.29 -13.07
C ILE A 147 -8.66 -12.60 -12.28
N GLY A 148 -9.88 -13.10 -12.09
CA GLY A 148 -10.14 -14.39 -11.44
C GLY A 148 -9.95 -14.41 -9.92
N SER A 149 -9.76 -13.25 -9.28
CA SER A 149 -9.73 -13.07 -7.82
C SER A 149 -11.05 -12.48 -7.32
N ASP A 150 -11.41 -12.76 -6.08
CA ASP A 150 -12.49 -12.04 -5.42
C ASP A 150 -12.10 -10.61 -5.07
N HIS A 151 -10.80 -10.26 -5.07
CA HIS A 151 -10.29 -8.88 -4.96
C HIS A 151 -10.08 -8.21 -6.33
N HIS A 152 -10.27 -6.89 -6.37
CA HIS A 152 -10.05 -6.08 -7.57
C HIS A 152 -8.68 -5.38 -7.52
N PRO A 153 -7.82 -5.56 -8.55
CA PRO A 153 -6.60 -4.77 -8.67
C PRO A 153 -6.93 -3.29 -8.83
N TYR A 154 -6.00 -2.42 -8.46
CA TYR A 154 -6.11 -0.99 -8.73
C TYR A 154 -4.83 -0.43 -9.33
N HIS A 155 -4.90 0.82 -9.75
CA HIS A 155 -3.87 1.54 -10.46
C HIS A 155 -3.72 2.92 -9.81
N GLN A 156 -2.48 3.33 -9.57
CA GLN A 156 -2.19 4.65 -9.02
C GLN A 156 -0.84 5.15 -9.53
N ALA A 157 -0.86 6.05 -10.49
CA ALA A 157 0.35 6.62 -11.06
C ALA A 157 1.01 7.60 -10.08
N HIS A 158 2.34 7.69 -10.06
CA HIS A 158 3.07 8.70 -9.29
C HIS A 158 4.19 9.31 -10.15
N PRO A 159 4.13 10.61 -10.48
CA PRO A 159 5.23 11.23 -11.22
C PRO A 159 6.50 11.22 -10.38
N MET A 160 7.60 10.77 -10.99
CA MET A 160 8.94 10.86 -10.41
C MET A 160 9.78 11.81 -11.26
N GLU A 161 10.45 12.77 -10.61
CA GLU A 161 11.45 13.61 -11.28
C GLU A 161 12.75 12.82 -11.44
N THR A 162 13.22 12.69 -12.68
CA THR A 162 14.53 12.09 -12.98
C THR A 162 15.56 13.16 -13.27
N SER A 163 16.84 12.85 -13.04
CA SER A 163 17.97 13.75 -13.30
C SER A 163 18.24 13.99 -14.79
N ARG A 164 17.56 13.25 -15.68
CA ARG A 164 17.55 13.52 -17.12
C ARG A 164 16.35 14.42 -17.39
N ASN A 165 16.53 15.50 -18.15
CA ASN A 165 15.52 16.51 -18.55
C ASN A 165 14.33 15.95 -19.39
N LEU A 166 13.91 14.72 -19.14
CA LEU A 166 12.73 14.08 -19.69
C LEU A 166 11.83 13.72 -18.51
N SER A 167 10.69 14.41 -18.41
CA SER A 167 9.59 14.06 -17.52
C SER A 167 8.96 12.75 -18.00
N HIS A 168 9.63 11.62 -17.76
CA HIS A 168 9.01 10.31 -17.89
C HIS A 168 8.10 10.10 -16.68
N LEU A 169 6.79 10.04 -16.91
CA LEU A 169 5.82 9.61 -15.92
C LEU A 169 6.13 8.15 -15.58
N TYR A 170 6.62 7.92 -14.36
CA TYR A 170 6.61 6.57 -13.81
C TYR A 170 5.16 6.23 -13.46
N GLY A 171 4.53 5.41 -14.30
CA GLY A 171 3.25 4.80 -14.00
C GLY A 171 3.43 3.72 -12.94
N ILE A 172 3.48 4.08 -11.66
CA ILE A 172 3.27 3.11 -10.58
C ILE A 172 1.91 2.44 -10.84
N ILE A 173 1.87 1.10 -10.93
CA ILE A 173 0.62 0.35 -11.14
C ILE A 173 0.48 -0.61 -9.97
N LEU A 174 0.00 -0.10 -8.85
CA LEU A 174 -0.22 -0.86 -7.63
C LEU A 174 -1.36 -1.88 -7.77
N ALA A 175 -1.14 -2.96 -8.53
CA ALA A 175 -2.13 -4.00 -8.74
C ALA A 175 -2.18 -4.99 -7.56
N ILE A 176 -2.98 -4.70 -6.51
CA ILE A 176 -3.36 -5.69 -5.49
C ILE A 176 -4.34 -6.70 -6.08
N SER A 177 -3.80 -7.82 -6.53
CA SER A 177 -4.58 -9.01 -6.84
C SER A 177 -4.28 -10.07 -5.80
N CYS A 178 -5.25 -10.36 -4.92
CA CYS A 178 -5.21 -11.52 -4.03
C CYS A 178 -5.35 -12.80 -4.86
N PHE A 179 -4.24 -13.34 -5.38
CA PHE A 179 -4.20 -14.75 -5.80
C PHE A 179 -4.07 -15.59 -4.53
N ASN A 180 -5.13 -16.30 -4.15
CA ASN A 180 -5.15 -17.11 -2.92
C ASN A 180 -4.68 -16.31 -1.69
N ASN A 181 -5.25 -15.11 -1.47
CA ASN A 181 -4.95 -14.19 -0.36
C ASN A 181 -3.54 -13.53 -0.36
N VAL A 182 -2.87 -13.41 -1.51
CA VAL A 182 -1.59 -12.69 -1.62
C VAL A 182 -1.76 -11.28 -2.16
N SER A 183 -1.52 -10.22 -1.38
CA SER A 183 -1.55 -8.84 -1.90
C SER A 183 -0.36 -8.57 -2.83
N LEU A 184 -0.62 -8.47 -4.15
CA LEU A 184 0.37 -8.12 -5.17
C LEU A 184 0.55 -6.59 -5.30
N ILE A 185 1.74 -6.10 -5.62
CA ILE A 185 1.92 -4.71 -6.06
C ILE A 185 2.77 -4.71 -7.31
N GLY A 186 2.27 -4.15 -8.40
CA GLY A 186 3.07 -3.89 -9.59
C GLY A 186 3.74 -2.51 -9.54
N LEU A 187 4.93 -2.39 -10.11
CA LEU A 187 5.45 -1.12 -10.63
C LEU A 187 5.74 -1.32 -12.11
N PHE A 188 5.05 -0.58 -12.97
CA PHE A 188 5.31 -0.61 -14.42
C PHE A 188 5.87 0.75 -14.88
N HIS A 189 6.36 0.81 -16.10
CA HIS A 189 6.63 2.09 -16.78
C HIS A 189 5.53 2.28 -17.83
N SER A 190 4.99 3.48 -17.98
CA SER A 190 4.27 3.81 -19.20
C SER A 190 5.32 4.07 -20.30
N LEU A 191 5.15 3.39 -21.44
CA LEU A 191 5.91 3.64 -22.67
C LEU A 191 5.68 5.07 -23.18
#